data_AF-A0A973FS01-F1
#
_entry.id   AF-A0A973FS01-F1
#
_cell.length_a   1.000
_cell.length_b   1.000
_cell.length_c   1.000
_cell.angle_alpha   90.00
_cell.angle_beta   90.00
_cell.angle_gamma   90.00
#
_symmetry.space_group_name_H-M   'P 1'
#
loop_
_entity.id
_entity.type
_entity.pdbx_description
1 polymer ?
#
loop_
_entity_poly.entity_id
_entity_poly.type
_entity_poly.pdbx_seq_one_letter_code
_entity_poly.pdbx_strand_id
1 'polypeptide(L)'
;MTDFRIQPLSDRVVVKPMEREAQTKGGIFLPDTSSKERPMEGLILAVGAGRLDDSGQRVPMQVKAGDTVLFAKYGGTEYRVDDVEYLILSEKDILGIIQEELRIENSQISQFSIS
;
A
#
# COMPACT_ATOMS: atom_id res chain seq x y z
N MET A 1 7.85 2.09 -20.30
CA MET A 1 8.51 2.50 -19.05
C MET A 1 7.63 3.55 -18.42
N THR A 2 7.29 3.43 -17.15
CA THR A 2 6.49 4.45 -16.46
C THR A 2 7.39 5.67 -16.27
N ASP A 3 7.12 6.77 -16.97
CA ASP A 3 7.94 7.99 -16.95
C ASP A 3 7.71 8.83 -15.68
N PHE A 4 7.79 8.20 -14.51
CA PHE A 4 7.80 8.95 -13.25
C PHE A 4 9.24 9.44 -12.99
N ARG A 5 9.45 10.76 -12.95
CA ARG A 5 10.77 11.38 -12.71
C ARG A 5 10.87 12.00 -11.32
N ILE A 6 10.47 11.26 -10.29
CA ILE A 6 10.61 11.69 -8.90
C ILE A 6 11.49 10.72 -8.13
N GLN A 7 12.49 11.28 -7.46
CA GLN A 7 13.24 10.60 -6.43
C GLN A 7 12.70 11.02 -5.05
N PRO A 8 11.98 10.16 -4.32
CA PRO A 8 11.50 10.50 -2.99
C PRO A 8 12.67 10.64 -1.99
N LEU A 9 12.51 11.55 -1.02
CA LEU A 9 13.51 11.83 0.01
C LEU A 9 13.11 11.26 1.37
N SER A 10 14.11 10.99 2.21
CA SER A 10 13.92 10.42 3.55
C SER A 10 13.15 9.10 3.50
N ASP A 11 12.14 8.93 4.34
CA ASP A 11 11.24 7.80 4.46
C ASP A 11 10.03 7.88 3.50
N ARG A 12 10.11 8.68 2.43
CA ARG A 12 8.99 8.82 1.49
C ARG A 12 9.01 7.75 0.42
N VAL A 13 7.84 7.48 -0.13
CA VAL A 13 7.62 6.58 -1.27
C VAL A 13 6.75 7.26 -2.32
N VAL A 14 6.91 6.85 -3.58
CA VAL A 14 6.02 7.22 -4.69
C VAL A 14 5.14 6.03 -5.00
N VAL A 15 3.82 6.22 -4.95
CA VAL A 15 2.82 5.20 -5.17
C VAL A 15 1.95 5.58 -6.36
N LYS A 16 1.64 4.61 -7.22
CA LYS A 16 0.56 4.72 -8.18
C LYS A 16 -0.69 4.08 -7.56
N PRO A 17 -1.76 4.85 -7.27
CA PRO A 17 -3.01 4.30 -6.77
C PRO A 17 -3.57 3.25 -7.74
N MET A 18 -4.10 2.16 -7.20
CA MET A 18 -4.87 1.19 -7.96
C MET A 18 -6.35 1.52 -7.81
N GLU A 19 -7.06 1.66 -8.93
CA GLU A 19 -8.50 1.84 -8.91
C GLU A 19 -9.15 0.59 -8.33
N ARG A 20 -9.72 0.69 -7.13
CA ARG A 20 -10.61 -0.34 -6.60
C ARG A 20 -12.00 -0.03 -7.13
N GLU A 21 -12.46 -0.82 -8.11
CA GLU A 21 -13.86 -0.74 -8.53
C GLU A 21 -14.76 -0.91 -7.29
N ALA A 22 -15.65 0.05 -7.05
CA ALA A 22 -16.61 0.01 -5.95
C ALA A 22 -17.73 -1.03 -6.19
N GLN A 23 -17.40 -2.18 -6.78
CA GLN A 23 -18.33 -3.29 -6.95
C GLN A 23 -18.41 -4.06 -5.63
N THR A 24 -19.51 -3.87 -4.91
CA THR A 24 -19.89 -4.81 -3.85
C THR A 24 -20.34 -6.11 -4.51
N LYS A 25 -20.04 -7.26 -3.90
CA LYS A 25 -20.31 -8.63 -4.42
C LYS A 25 -21.80 -8.96 -4.70
N GLY A 26 -22.70 -7.98 -4.66
CA GLY A 26 -24.14 -8.15 -4.88
C GLY A 26 -24.79 -7.09 -5.77
N GLY A 27 -24.03 -6.23 -6.47
CA GLY A 27 -24.59 -5.23 -7.39
C GLY A 27 -25.34 -4.06 -6.71
N ILE A 28 -25.24 -3.93 -5.39
CA ILE A 28 -25.84 -2.83 -4.63
C ILE A 28 -24.80 -1.72 -4.48
N PHE A 29 -25.10 -0.55 -5.04
CA PHE A 29 -24.31 0.66 -4.84
C PHE A 29 -24.42 1.05 -3.36
N LEU A 30 -23.34 0.89 -2.60
CA LEU A 30 -23.31 1.32 -1.21
C LEU A 30 -23.30 2.86 -1.21
N PRO A 31 -24.25 3.54 -0.54
CA PRO A 31 -24.23 5.00 -0.46
C PRO A 31 -22.90 5.47 0.13
N ASP A 32 -22.39 6.62 -0.35
CA ASP A 32 -21.06 7.20 -0.10
C ASP A 32 -20.65 7.39 1.38
N THR A 33 -21.52 7.07 2.32
CA THR A 33 -21.31 7.21 3.75
C THR A 33 -20.40 6.12 4.35
N SER A 34 -20.20 4.98 3.67
CA SER A 34 -19.33 3.87 4.15
C SER A 34 -17.98 3.74 3.43
N SER A 35 -17.65 4.67 2.53
CA SER A 35 -16.43 4.69 1.70
C SER A 35 -15.35 5.66 2.22
N LYS A 36 -15.64 6.39 3.30
CA LYS A 36 -14.80 7.51 3.78
C LYS A 36 -13.54 7.11 4.54
N GLU A 37 -13.47 5.89 5.09
CA GLU A 37 -12.32 5.44 5.90
C GLU A 37 -11.60 4.21 5.34
N ARG A 38 -11.97 3.73 4.14
CA ARG A 38 -11.35 2.54 3.59
C ARG A 38 -9.92 2.83 3.15
N PRO A 39 -8.94 2.01 3.58
CA PRO A 39 -7.59 2.09 3.04
C PRO A 39 -7.58 1.88 1.53
N MET A 40 -6.67 2.58 0.86
CA MET A 40 -6.42 2.50 -0.56
C MET A 40 -5.30 1.51 -0.85
N GLU A 41 -5.31 0.97 -2.06
CA GLU A 41 -4.25 0.08 -2.56
C GLU A 41 -3.46 0.82 -3.64
N GLY A 42 -2.18 0.47 -3.76
CA GLY A 42 -1.34 1.04 -4.81
C GLY A 42 0.00 0.34 -4.94
N LEU A 43 0.63 0.56 -6.09
CA LEU A 43 1.94 0.01 -6.42
C LEU A 43 3.03 1.01 -6.09
N ILE A 44 4.04 0.60 -5.32
CA ILE A 44 5.22 1.44 -5.07
C ILE A 44 6.09 1.48 -6.33
N LEU A 45 6.35 2.70 -6.81
CA LEU A 45 7.21 2.96 -7.95
C LEU A 45 8.64 3.31 -7.53
N ALA A 46 8.81 4.02 -6.41
CA ALA A 46 10.12 4.36 -5.85
C ALA A 46 10.07 4.52 -4.34
N VAL A 47 11.22 4.29 -3.71
CA VAL A 47 11.43 4.42 -2.26
C VAL A 47 12.59 5.36 -1.97
N GLY A 48 12.45 6.14 -0.91
CA GLY A 48 13.51 7.02 -0.43
C GLY A 48 14.62 6.22 0.25
N ALA A 49 15.67 6.93 0.65
CA ALA A 49 16.84 6.33 1.30
C ALA A 49 16.62 5.99 2.79
N GLY A 50 15.41 6.14 3.32
CA GLY A 50 15.10 5.97 4.73
C GLY A 50 15.33 7.23 5.57
N ARG A 51 14.63 7.31 6.71
CA ARG A 51 14.85 8.38 7.70
C ARG A 51 16.21 8.23 8.38
N LEU A 52 16.73 9.33 8.90
CA LEU A 52 17.87 9.30 9.82
C LEU A 52 17.33 9.12 11.24
N ASP A 53 18.01 8.31 12.05
CA ASP A 53 17.83 8.27 13.49
C ASP A 53 18.60 9.40 14.20
N ASP A 54 18.45 9.47 15.52
CA ASP A 54 19.12 10.49 16.35
C ASP A 54 20.66 10.38 16.33
N SER A 55 21.19 9.25 15.86
CA SER A 55 22.63 9.01 15.70
C SER A 55 23.14 9.34 14.28
N GLY A 56 22.25 9.80 13.39
CA GLY A 56 22.57 10.08 11.99
C GLY A 56 22.70 8.83 11.12
N GLN A 57 22.29 7.65 11.60
CA GLN A 57 22.26 6.43 10.81
C GLN A 57 20.94 6.31 10.05
N ARG A 58 20.98 5.73 8.86
CA ARG A 58 19.76 5.49 8.06
C ARG A 58 19.00 4.30 8.62
N VAL A 59 17.72 4.51 8.92
CA VAL A 59 16.77 3.44 9.18
C VAL A 59 16.35 2.86 7.83
N PRO A 60 16.57 1.55 7.58
CA PRO A 60 16.16 0.92 6.32
C PRO A 60 14.65 1.02 6.10
N MET A 61 14.25 1.24 4.85
CA MET A 61 12.85 1.13 4.43
C MET A 61 12.40 -0.34 4.53
N GLN A 62 11.19 -0.56 5.01
CA GLN A 62 10.52 -1.86 5.09
C GLN A 62 9.80 -2.23 3.79
N VAL A 63 9.63 -1.26 2.90
CA VAL A 63 9.01 -1.40 1.58
C VAL A 63 10.02 -1.18 0.46
N LYS A 64 9.74 -1.72 -0.72
CA LYS A 64 10.57 -1.58 -1.93
C LYS A 64 9.72 -1.26 -3.16
N ALA A 65 10.39 -0.78 -4.21
CA ALA A 65 9.75 -0.62 -5.51
C ALA A 65 9.22 -1.97 -6.01
N GLY A 66 8.00 -1.98 -6.53
CA GLY A 66 7.28 -3.17 -6.98
C GLY A 66 6.35 -3.78 -5.93
N ASP A 67 6.42 -3.38 -4.66
CA ASP A 67 5.45 -3.84 -3.66
C ASP A 67 4.07 -3.24 -3.91
N THR A 68 3.03 -4.07 -3.78
CA THR A 68 1.65 -3.59 -3.65
C THR A 68 1.36 -3.35 -2.18
N VAL A 69 0.88 -2.16 -1.84
CA VAL A 69 0.68 -1.74 -0.46
C VAL A 69 -0.71 -1.23 -0.19
N LEU A 70 -1.14 -1.39 1.05
CA LEU A 70 -2.33 -0.77 1.62
C LEU A 70 -1.90 0.50 2.37
N PHE A 71 -2.56 1.63 2.12
CA PHE A 71 -2.23 2.91 2.77
C PHE A 71 -3.48 3.73 3.12
N ALA A 72 -3.32 4.68 4.03
CA ALA A 72 -4.43 5.54 4.46
C ALA A 72 -4.88 6.52 3.36
N LYS A 73 -6.19 6.63 3.11
CA LYS A 73 -6.79 7.46 2.04
C LYS A 73 -6.43 8.95 2.11
N TYR A 74 -6.22 9.49 3.31
CA TYR A 74 -5.89 10.90 3.53
C TYR A 74 -4.39 11.15 3.77
N GLY A 75 -3.54 10.14 3.50
CA GLY A 75 -2.10 10.25 3.63
C GLY A 75 -1.45 10.88 2.39
N GLY A 76 -0.37 11.64 2.62
CA GLY A 76 0.56 12.08 1.58
C GLY A 76 0.15 13.28 0.72
N THR A 77 0.78 13.39 -0.44
CA THR A 77 0.66 14.53 -1.36
C THR A 77 0.48 14.03 -2.79
N GLU A 78 -0.54 14.55 -3.47
CA GLU A 78 -0.78 14.28 -4.89
C GLU A 78 0.26 14.96 -5.78
N TYR A 79 0.72 14.23 -6.78
CA TYR A 79 1.61 14.71 -7.83
C TYR A 79 1.14 14.19 -9.18
N ARG A 80 0.87 15.09 -10.12
CA ARG A 80 0.37 14.76 -11.46
C ARG A 80 1.39 15.13 -12.53
N VAL A 81 1.73 14.18 -13.40
CA VAL A 81 2.58 14.36 -14.58
C VAL A 81 1.97 13.59 -15.73
N ASP A 82 1.92 14.21 -16.91
CA ASP A 82 1.42 13.59 -18.16
C ASP A 82 0.06 12.89 -17.98
N ASP A 83 -0.85 13.56 -17.26
CA ASP A 83 -2.20 13.06 -16.90
C ASP A 83 -2.24 11.79 -16.03
N VAL A 84 -1.10 11.37 -15.49
CA VAL A 84 -1.01 10.29 -14.51
C VAL A 84 -0.86 10.85 -13.10
N GLU A 85 -1.70 10.36 -12.20
CA GLU A 85 -1.67 10.72 -10.79
C GLU A 85 -0.80 9.77 -9.97
N TYR A 86 0.05 10.35 -9.14
CA TYR A 86 0.91 9.67 -8.19
C TYR A 86 0.67 10.24 -6.80
N LEU A 87 0.89 9.41 -5.78
CA LEU A 87 0.89 9.81 -4.38
C LEU A 87 2.30 9.71 -3.81
N ILE A 88 2.74 10.76 -3.13
CA ILE A 88 3.96 10.75 -2.33
C ILE A 88 3.55 10.56 -0.87
N LEU A 89 3.87 9.41 -0.30
CA LEU A 89 3.50 9.03 1.07
C LEU A 89 4.74 8.95 1.96
N SER A 90 4.60 9.13 3.27
CA SER A 90 5.61 8.67 4.24
C SER A 90 5.40 7.18 4.50
N GLU A 91 6.47 6.46 4.82
CA GLU A 91 6.42 5.05 5.20
C GLU A 91 5.41 4.78 6.33
N LYS A 92 5.21 5.73 7.25
CA LYS A 92 4.23 5.60 8.34
C LYS A 92 2.77 5.55 7.89
N ASP A 93 2.48 6.06 6.69
CA ASP A 93 1.13 6.09 6.12
C ASP A 93 0.79 4.76 5.41
N ILE A 94 1.80 3.90 5.24
CA ILE A 94 1.67 2.54 4.71
C ILE A 94 1.25 1.62 5.85
N LEU A 95 0.09 0.98 5.68
CA LEU A 95 -0.51 0.08 6.66
C LEU A 95 -0.02 -1.35 6.52
N GLY A 96 0.43 -1.75 5.32
CA GLY A 96 1.01 -3.06 5.07
C GLY A 96 1.31 -3.35 3.61
N ILE A 97 2.15 -4.36 3.38
CA ILE A 97 2.41 -4.93 2.05
C ILE A 97 1.39 -6.04 1.81
N ILE A 98 0.70 -5.99 0.67
CA ILE A 98 -0.23 -7.04 0.25
C ILE A 98 0.59 -8.23 -0.24
N GLN A 99 0.54 -9.32 0.51
CA GLN A 99 1.12 -10.60 0.11
C GLN A 99 0.09 -11.41 -0.67
N GLU A 100 0.54 -12.13 -1.70
CA GLU A 100 -0.32 -13.10 -2.39
C GLU A 100 -0.80 -14.17 -1.40
N GLU A 101 -2.05 -14.60 -1.59
CA GLU A 101 -2.84 -15.37 -0.64
C GLU A 101 -2.12 -16.63 -0.13
N LEU A 102 -1.86 -16.69 1.18
CA LEU A 102 -1.45 -17.93 1.84
C LEU A 102 -2.65 -18.88 1.83
N ARG A 103 -2.62 -19.88 0.95
CA ARG A 103 -3.57 -21.01 0.99
C ARG A 103 -3.30 -21.81 2.26
N ILE A 104 -4.09 -21.57 3.31
CA ILE A 104 -4.09 -22.43 4.50
C ILE A 104 -5.01 -23.62 4.20
N GLU A 105 -4.41 -24.78 3.91
CA GLU A 105 -5.17 -26.02 3.77
C GLU A 105 -5.65 -26.50 5.15
N ASN A 106 -6.97 -26.45 5.36
CA ASN A 106 -7.65 -26.89 6.59
C ASN A 106 -7.66 -28.42 6.81
N SER A 107 -6.62 -29.16 6.42
CA SER A 107 -6.64 -30.63 6.45
C SER A 107 -6.12 -31.29 7.74
N GLN A 108 -5.63 -30.55 8.75
CA GLN A 108 -5.00 -31.19 9.93
C GLN A 108 -5.74 -31.01 11.28
N ILE A 109 -6.86 -30.29 11.34
CA ILE A 109 -7.56 -30.06 12.62
C ILE A 109 -8.32 -31.32 13.11
N SER A 110 -8.59 -32.31 12.26
CA SER A 110 -9.34 -33.52 12.66
C SER A 110 -8.51 -34.67 13.23
N GLN A 111 -7.18 -34.60 13.27
CA GLN A 111 -6.34 -35.71 13.78
C GLN A 111 -6.02 -35.63 15.28
N PHE A 112 -6.37 -34.54 15.98
CA PHE A 112 -6.04 -34.36 17.40
C PHE A 112 -7.19 -34.62 18.38
N SER A 113 -8.36 -35.10 17.91
CA SER A 113 -9.53 -35.30 18.79
C SER A 113 -9.87 -36.76 19.10
N ILE A 114 -8.99 -37.73 18.81
CA ILE A 114 -9.21 -39.12 19.25
C ILE A 114 -7.90 -39.70 19.79
N SER A 115 -7.68 -39.50 21.10
CA SER A 115 -7.02 -40.46 22.00
C SER A 115 -7.30 -40.06 23.44
#